data_AF-A0A2V6P888-F1
#
_entry.id   AF-A0A2V6P888-F1
#
_cell.length_a   1.000
_cell.length_b   1.000
_cell.length_c   1.000
_cell.angle_alpha   90.00
_cell.angle_beta   90.00
_cell.angle_gamma   90.00
#
_symmetry.space_group_name_H-M   'P 1'
#
loop_
_entity.id
_entity.type
_entity.pdbx_description
1 polymer ?
#
loop_
_entity_poly.entity_id
_entity_poly.type
_entity_poly.pdbx_seq_one_letter_code
_entity_poly.pdbx_strand_id
1 'polypeptide(L)'
;MTREEIILSHIKRDGLGLEIGAGCAPVAPKKQGFRVHVLDYCDKKALIEKYRRHEGNIENIEEVDFVWDGRSYTELIGRRHIYDWIIGSHVLEHTTDLIGFLNDCDSLLKKDGVLSLAVPDKRYCFDRFRPLSGIGRAWDAKEKGEFEFVHSLEQAKQAIRDVAERGSYLDVHEWCFTPTSFRLMMHDLFELGFIQLKELAFHPSQGSEFYIALSRAGVLPPGTRLDLLQEVLREQSVA
;
A
#
# COMPACT_ATOMS: atom_id res chain seq x y z
N MET A 1 21.05 -3.88 4.07
CA MET A 1 20.32 -4.06 2.81
C MET A 1 19.84 -2.71 2.34
N THR A 2 19.84 -2.47 1.03
CA THR A 2 19.17 -1.32 0.43
C THR A 2 17.65 -1.52 0.46
N ARG A 3 16.90 -0.44 0.24
CA ARG A 3 15.43 -0.48 0.11
C ARG A 3 14.99 -1.53 -0.90
N GLU A 4 15.59 -1.52 -2.09
CA GLU A 4 15.27 -2.44 -3.19
C GLU A 4 15.60 -3.89 -2.82
N GLU A 5 16.75 -4.12 -2.17
CA GLU A 5 17.13 -5.45 -1.70
C GLU A 5 16.09 -6.02 -0.72
N ILE A 6 15.52 -5.19 0.16
CA ILE A 6 14.48 -5.61 1.11
C ILE A 6 13.19 -5.97 0.37
N ILE A 7 12.69 -5.08 -0.50
CA ILE A 7 11.42 -5.28 -1.23
C ILE A 7 11.50 -6.51 -2.14
N LEU A 8 12.67 -6.77 -2.74
CA LEU A 8 12.87 -7.87 -3.69
C LEU A 8 13.27 -9.20 -3.02
N SER A 9 13.60 -9.20 -1.72
CA SER A 9 14.22 -10.35 -1.03
C SER A 9 13.39 -11.65 -1.06
N HIS A 10 12.06 -11.54 -1.11
CA HIS A 10 11.15 -12.68 -1.04
C HIS A 10 10.41 -12.97 -2.36
N ILE A 11 10.71 -12.24 -3.44
CA ILE A 11 10.05 -12.46 -4.72
C ILE A 11 10.80 -13.49 -5.58
N LYS A 12 10.07 -14.21 -6.44
CA LYS A 12 10.68 -15.03 -7.48
C LYS A 12 11.08 -14.14 -8.67
N ARG A 13 12.33 -13.66 -8.69
CA ARG A 13 12.84 -12.70 -9.68
C ARG A 13 12.56 -13.09 -11.15
N ASP A 14 12.72 -14.36 -11.50
CA ASP A 14 12.46 -14.86 -12.87
C ASP A 14 10.97 -15.12 -13.18
N GLY A 15 10.12 -14.96 -12.16
CA GLY A 15 8.67 -15.09 -12.25
C GLY A 15 8.00 -13.88 -12.90
N LEU A 16 6.73 -14.04 -13.26
CA LEU A 16 5.91 -12.93 -13.75
C LEU A 16 5.40 -12.11 -12.56
N GLY A 17 5.64 -10.81 -12.57
CA GLY A 17 5.21 -9.89 -11.53
C GLY A 17 4.23 -8.82 -11.97
N LEU A 18 3.63 -8.17 -10.97
CA LEU A 18 2.87 -6.94 -11.12
C LEU A 18 3.49 -5.89 -10.20
N GLU A 19 3.76 -4.70 -10.71
CA GLU A 19 4.12 -3.54 -9.89
C GLU A 19 2.99 -2.51 -9.97
N ILE A 20 2.39 -2.20 -8.83
CA ILE A 20 1.28 -1.26 -8.71
C ILE A 20 1.88 0.09 -8.32
N GLY A 21 1.51 1.16 -9.03
CA GLY A 21 1.92 2.54 -8.72
C GLY A 21 3.43 2.77 -8.83
N ALA A 22 4.09 2.18 -9.83
CA ALA A 22 5.54 2.27 -9.99
C ALA A 22 6.06 3.72 -10.14
N GLY A 23 5.25 4.59 -10.78
CA GLY A 23 5.56 6.00 -10.97
C GLY A 23 6.96 6.24 -11.57
N CYS A 24 7.70 7.18 -10.99
CA CYS A 24 9.06 7.55 -11.43
C CYS A 24 10.18 6.78 -10.70
N ALA A 25 9.84 5.86 -9.80
CA ALA A 25 10.80 5.09 -8.99
C ALA A 25 10.43 3.60 -8.95
N PRO A 26 10.35 2.92 -10.11
CA PRO A 26 10.03 1.50 -10.17
C PRO A 26 11.07 0.68 -9.40
N VAL A 27 10.59 -0.24 -8.57
CA VAL A 27 11.40 -1.16 -7.76
C VAL A 27 11.85 -2.37 -8.58
N ALA A 28 11.01 -2.85 -9.51
CA ALA A 28 11.31 -4.00 -10.36
C ALA A 28 11.25 -3.64 -11.86
N PRO A 29 12.08 -2.69 -12.34
CA PRO A 29 11.90 -2.12 -13.67
C PRO A 29 12.24 -3.10 -14.80
N LYS A 30 11.51 -3.00 -15.92
CA LYS A 30 11.69 -3.87 -17.11
C LYS A 30 13.12 -3.79 -17.63
N LYS A 31 13.75 -2.60 -17.59
CA LYS A 31 15.16 -2.39 -18.01
C LYS A 31 16.20 -3.18 -17.21
N GLN A 32 15.86 -3.69 -16.02
CA GLN A 32 16.71 -4.56 -15.21
C GLN A 32 16.42 -6.06 -15.41
N GLY A 33 15.63 -6.41 -16.43
CA GLY A 33 15.31 -7.79 -16.82
C GLY A 33 14.10 -8.39 -16.10
N PHE A 34 13.35 -7.61 -15.32
CA PHE A 34 12.13 -8.10 -14.68
C PHE A 34 11.02 -8.35 -15.70
N ARG A 35 10.35 -9.50 -15.55
CA ARG A 35 9.11 -9.81 -16.27
C ARG A 35 7.94 -9.25 -15.46
N VAL A 36 7.64 -7.97 -15.66
CA VAL A 36 6.66 -7.23 -14.85
C VAL A 36 5.60 -6.59 -15.72
N HIS A 37 4.34 -6.64 -15.25
CA HIS A 37 3.31 -5.72 -15.69
C HIS A 37 3.24 -4.53 -14.74
N VAL A 38 3.01 -3.34 -15.28
CA VAL A 38 2.84 -2.11 -14.50
C VAL A 38 1.36 -1.74 -14.50
N LEU A 39 0.80 -1.53 -13.31
CA LEU A 39 -0.55 -1.01 -13.12
C LEU A 39 -0.47 0.35 -12.45
N ASP A 40 -1.13 1.34 -13.02
CA ASP A 40 -1.17 2.70 -12.47
C ASP A 40 -2.56 3.32 -12.72
N TYR A 41 -2.91 4.40 -12.01
CA TYR A 41 -4.20 5.06 -12.17
C TYR A 41 -4.27 5.95 -13.43
N CYS A 42 -3.12 6.25 -14.04
CA CYS A 42 -3.05 6.96 -15.31
C CYS A 42 -1.95 6.39 -16.22
N ASP A 43 -2.04 6.71 -17.52
CA ASP A 43 -1.06 6.24 -18.49
C ASP A 43 0.32 6.92 -18.33
N LYS A 44 1.34 6.35 -18.99
CA LYS A 44 2.71 6.88 -18.96
C LYS A 44 2.79 8.36 -19.35
N LYS A 45 1.99 8.81 -20.33
CA LYS A 45 2.03 10.21 -20.79
C LYS A 45 1.53 11.14 -19.68
N ALA A 46 0.43 10.78 -19.01
CA ALA A 46 -0.12 11.50 -17.87
C ALA A 46 0.83 11.47 -16.66
N LEU A 47 1.48 10.33 -16.38
CA LEU A 47 2.51 10.23 -15.34
C LEU A 47 3.69 11.15 -15.61
N ILE A 48 4.22 11.17 -16.85
CA ILE A 48 5.30 12.09 -17.23
C ILE A 48 4.87 13.54 -16.99
N GLU A 49 3.66 13.94 -17.39
CA GLU A 49 3.15 15.29 -17.14
C GLU A 49 3.06 15.60 -15.64
N LYS A 50 2.51 14.67 -14.84
CA LYS A 50 2.42 14.80 -13.38
C LYS A 50 3.79 15.08 -12.77
N TYR A 51 4.79 14.26 -13.12
CA TYR A 51 6.11 14.29 -12.51
C TYR A 51 7.06 15.34 -13.10
N ARG A 52 6.71 16.04 -14.20
CA ARG A 52 7.57 17.11 -14.78
C ARG A 52 7.99 18.20 -13.81
N ARG A 53 7.20 18.45 -12.77
CA ARG A 53 7.44 19.51 -11.76
C ARG A 53 7.93 18.95 -10.42
N HIS A 54 8.11 17.64 -10.30
CA HIS A 54 8.60 16.97 -9.10
C HIS A 54 10.04 16.50 -9.29
N GLU A 55 10.75 16.21 -8.19
CA GLU A 55 12.16 15.78 -8.20
C GLU A 55 12.39 14.35 -8.78
N GLY A 56 11.33 13.71 -9.29
CA GLY A 56 11.38 12.35 -9.83
C GLY A 56 12.01 12.27 -11.22
N ASN A 57 12.79 11.22 -11.48
CA ASN A 57 13.35 10.99 -12.81
C ASN A 57 12.30 10.40 -13.76
N ILE A 58 11.69 11.24 -14.59
CA ILE A 58 10.67 10.85 -15.57
C ILE A 58 11.16 9.82 -16.60
N GLU A 59 12.46 9.70 -16.83
CA GLU A 59 13.04 8.69 -17.74
C GLU A 59 12.90 7.26 -17.19
N ASN A 60 12.63 7.12 -15.89
CA ASN A 60 12.37 5.83 -15.26
C ASN A 60 10.93 5.37 -15.36
N ILE A 61 10.00 6.21 -15.84
CA ILE A 61 8.58 5.82 -15.96
C ILE A 61 8.44 4.75 -17.05
N GLU A 62 8.09 3.55 -16.61
CA GLU A 62 7.87 2.37 -17.46
C GLU A 62 6.55 2.50 -18.26
N GLU A 63 6.41 1.68 -19.32
CA GLU A 63 5.10 1.54 -19.99
C GLU A 63 4.09 0.91 -19.02
N VAL A 64 2.92 1.56 -18.89
CA VAL A 64 1.80 1.12 -18.07
C VAL A 64 0.99 0.09 -18.86
N ASP A 65 0.92 -1.14 -18.36
CA ASP A 65 0.21 -2.25 -19.00
C ASP A 65 -1.30 -2.21 -18.68
N PHE A 66 -1.67 -1.69 -17.49
CA PHE A 66 -3.06 -1.56 -17.05
C PHE A 66 -3.31 -0.19 -16.42
N VAL A 67 -4.22 0.59 -17.00
CA VAL A 67 -4.70 1.85 -16.42
C VAL A 67 -5.92 1.56 -15.56
N TRP A 68 -5.84 1.83 -14.27
CA TRP A 68 -6.92 1.55 -13.32
C TRP A 68 -8.10 2.52 -13.49
N ASP A 69 -9.31 1.97 -13.51
CA ASP A 69 -10.56 2.70 -13.77
C ASP A 69 -11.58 2.56 -12.62
N GLY A 70 -11.12 2.14 -11.44
CA GLY A 70 -11.96 1.97 -10.24
C GLY A 70 -12.61 0.60 -10.09
N ARG A 71 -12.52 -0.28 -11.10
CA ARG A 71 -12.93 -1.69 -10.96
C ARG A 71 -11.93 -2.49 -10.14
N SER A 72 -12.32 -3.69 -9.73
CA SER A 72 -11.40 -4.63 -9.08
C SER A 72 -10.23 -4.96 -10.01
N TYR A 73 -9.03 -5.21 -9.46
CA TYR A 73 -7.86 -5.52 -10.28
C TYR A 73 -8.04 -6.82 -11.06
N THR A 74 -8.81 -7.76 -10.51
CA THR A 74 -9.10 -9.03 -11.17
C THR A 74 -9.98 -8.84 -12.41
N GLU A 75 -10.96 -7.94 -12.37
CA GLU A 75 -11.76 -7.56 -13.54
C GLU A 75 -10.96 -6.78 -14.57
N LEU A 76 -10.13 -5.83 -14.12
CA LEU A 76 -9.29 -5.01 -15.00
C LEU A 76 -8.30 -5.87 -15.80
N ILE A 77 -7.60 -6.78 -15.12
CA ILE A 77 -6.58 -7.65 -15.72
C ILE A 77 -7.23 -8.84 -16.45
N GLY A 78 -8.45 -9.21 -16.09
CA GLY A 78 -9.22 -10.29 -16.71
C GLY A 78 -8.63 -11.68 -16.49
N ARG A 79 -7.74 -11.83 -15.49
CA ARG A 79 -7.06 -13.08 -15.15
C ARG A 79 -6.90 -13.21 -13.63
N ARG A 80 -6.68 -14.43 -13.16
CA ARG A 80 -6.48 -14.76 -11.75
C ARG A 80 -5.32 -15.74 -11.61
N HIS A 81 -4.62 -15.71 -10.49
CA HIS A 81 -3.52 -16.62 -10.16
C HIS A 81 -2.40 -16.68 -11.21
N ILE A 82 -2.03 -15.52 -11.77
CA ILE A 82 -1.01 -15.42 -12.83
C ILE A 82 0.33 -14.88 -12.35
N TYR A 83 0.37 -14.14 -11.23
CA TYR A 83 1.59 -13.49 -10.77
C TYR A 83 2.29 -14.33 -9.71
N ASP A 84 3.61 -14.48 -9.87
CA ASP A 84 4.50 -15.03 -8.84
C ASP A 84 4.74 -14.01 -7.72
N TRP A 85 4.62 -12.71 -8.02
CA TRP A 85 4.78 -11.64 -7.04
C TRP A 85 4.01 -10.38 -7.45
N ILE A 86 3.63 -9.58 -6.45
CA ILE A 86 3.06 -8.24 -6.61
C ILE A 86 3.88 -7.30 -5.72
N ILE A 87 4.27 -6.14 -6.23
CA ILE A 87 4.93 -5.08 -5.45
C ILE A 87 4.00 -3.88 -5.37
N GLY A 88 3.84 -3.33 -4.16
CA GLY A 88 3.21 -2.04 -3.91
C GLY A 88 4.11 -1.19 -3.02
N SER A 89 4.64 -0.10 -3.55
CA SER A 89 5.55 0.80 -2.84
C SER A 89 4.88 2.16 -2.71
N HIS A 90 4.50 2.55 -1.48
CA HIS A 90 3.74 3.79 -1.23
C HIS A 90 2.43 3.85 -2.04
N VAL A 91 1.71 2.72 -2.04
CA VAL A 91 0.41 2.57 -2.72
C VAL A 91 -0.71 2.44 -1.70
N LEU A 92 -0.44 1.72 -0.61
CA LEU A 92 -1.47 1.24 0.31
C LEU A 92 -2.17 2.41 1.00
N GLU A 93 -1.40 3.43 1.40
CA GLU A 93 -1.88 4.67 1.95
C GLU A 93 -2.86 5.41 1.02
N HIS A 94 -2.84 5.16 -0.28
CA HIS A 94 -3.76 5.77 -1.23
C HIS A 94 -4.94 4.87 -1.64
N THR A 95 -5.00 3.64 -1.13
CA THR A 95 -6.13 2.75 -1.38
C THR A 95 -7.34 3.18 -0.55
N THR A 96 -8.53 3.18 -1.13
CA THR A 96 -9.78 3.49 -0.43
C THR A 96 -10.38 2.27 0.26
N ASP A 97 -10.29 1.11 -0.40
CA ASP A 97 -10.72 -0.18 0.12
C ASP A 97 -9.52 -1.09 0.33
N LEU A 98 -8.97 -1.07 1.55
CA LEU A 98 -7.82 -1.88 1.92
C LEU A 98 -8.12 -3.39 1.84
N ILE A 99 -9.33 -3.82 2.24
CA ILE A 99 -9.72 -5.24 2.21
C ILE A 99 -9.87 -5.69 0.75
N GLY A 100 -10.53 -4.88 -0.08
CA GLY A 100 -10.64 -5.10 -1.51
C GLY A 100 -9.27 -5.20 -2.18
N PHE A 101 -8.35 -4.26 -1.91
CA PHE A 101 -6.98 -4.28 -2.40
C PHE A 101 -6.24 -5.57 -2.05
N LEU A 102 -6.29 -5.99 -0.77
CA LEU A 102 -5.62 -7.22 -0.31
C LEU A 102 -6.20 -8.47 -0.98
N ASN A 103 -7.53 -8.53 -1.11
CA ASN A 103 -8.22 -9.65 -1.74
C ASN A 103 -8.02 -9.71 -3.26
N ASP A 104 -7.91 -8.57 -3.92
CA ASP A 104 -7.55 -8.50 -5.34
C ASP A 104 -6.12 -8.96 -5.56
N CYS A 105 -5.17 -8.50 -4.74
CA CYS A 105 -3.80 -9.00 -4.78
C CYS A 105 -3.73 -10.51 -4.57
N ASP A 106 -4.38 -11.04 -3.53
CA ASP A 106 -4.47 -12.48 -3.25
C ASP A 106 -5.08 -13.28 -4.42
N SER A 107 -6.10 -12.71 -5.07
CA SER A 107 -6.78 -13.31 -6.22
C SER A 107 -5.92 -13.37 -7.48
N LEU A 108 -5.02 -12.40 -7.64
CA LEU A 108 -4.09 -12.30 -8.76
C LEU A 108 -2.83 -13.15 -8.56
N LEU A 109 -2.42 -13.35 -7.31
CA LEU A 109 -1.27 -14.16 -6.94
C LEU A 109 -1.52 -15.65 -7.18
N LYS A 110 -0.48 -16.34 -7.65
CA LYS A 110 -0.40 -17.80 -7.62
C LYS A 110 -0.44 -18.30 -6.17
N LYS A 111 -0.66 -19.61 -6.01
CA LYS A 111 -0.74 -20.26 -4.69
C LYS A 111 0.42 -19.89 -3.75
N ASP A 112 1.63 -19.85 -4.28
CA ASP A 112 2.86 -19.55 -3.53
C ASP A 112 3.38 -18.12 -3.83
N GLY A 113 2.50 -17.26 -4.33
CA GLY A 113 2.83 -15.89 -4.68
C GLY A 113 3.04 -15.00 -3.46
N VAL A 114 3.75 -13.90 -3.67
CA VAL A 114 4.12 -12.93 -2.62
C VAL A 114 3.64 -11.53 -2.97
N LEU A 115 2.94 -10.88 -2.04
CA LEU A 115 2.69 -9.43 -2.07
C LEU A 115 3.78 -8.75 -1.22
N SER A 116 4.65 -7.96 -1.84
CA SER A 116 5.72 -7.22 -1.16
C SER A 116 5.36 -5.73 -1.08
N LEU A 117 5.36 -5.19 0.13
CA LEU A 117 4.92 -3.83 0.41
C LEU A 117 6.01 -3.00 1.08
N ALA A 118 6.15 -1.75 0.63
CA ALA A 118 6.84 -0.69 1.37
C ALA A 118 5.77 0.32 1.82
N VAL A 119 5.64 0.50 3.14
CA VAL A 119 4.55 1.25 3.76
C VAL A 119 5.12 2.42 4.56
N PRO A 120 4.60 3.65 4.40
CA PRO A 120 5.02 4.78 5.22
C PRO A 120 4.85 4.49 6.70
N ASP A 121 5.91 4.73 7.46
CA ASP A 121 5.82 4.79 8.91
C ASP A 121 5.39 6.20 9.29
N LYS A 122 4.17 6.35 9.78
CA LYS A 122 3.62 7.66 10.13
C LYS A 122 4.51 8.43 11.10
N ARG A 123 5.33 7.76 11.92
CA ARG A 123 6.22 8.41 12.88
C ARG A 123 7.30 9.25 12.20
N TYR A 124 7.58 8.99 10.93
CA TYR A 124 8.71 9.55 10.21
C TYR A 124 8.30 10.21 8.88
N CYS A 125 7.01 10.37 8.61
CA CYS A 125 6.50 11.10 7.45
C CYS A 125 5.53 12.21 7.87
N PHE A 126 4.96 12.93 6.89
CA PHE A 126 4.03 14.03 7.13
C PHE A 126 2.71 13.60 7.80
N ASP A 127 2.47 12.30 7.94
CA ASP A 127 1.35 11.74 8.72
C ASP A 127 1.60 11.71 10.25
N ARG A 128 2.73 12.24 10.74
CA ARG A 128 3.14 12.20 12.16
C ARG A 128 2.05 12.59 13.14
N PHE A 129 1.28 13.63 12.81
CA PHE A 129 0.22 14.16 13.67
C PHE A 129 -1.16 13.57 13.41
N ARG A 130 -1.30 12.66 12.43
CA ARG A 130 -2.57 11.99 12.14
C ARG A 130 -2.82 10.85 13.13
N PRO A 131 -4.09 10.50 13.43
CA PRO A 131 -4.41 9.32 14.22
C PRO A 131 -3.99 8.04 13.50
N LEU A 132 -3.74 6.97 14.25
CA LEU A 132 -3.47 5.65 13.66
C LEU A 132 -4.70 5.12 12.93
N SER A 133 -4.47 4.43 11.81
CA SER A 133 -5.47 3.58 11.20
C SER A 133 -5.62 2.28 12.00
N GLY A 134 -6.85 1.93 12.36
CA GLY A 134 -7.19 0.69 13.07
C GLY A 134 -8.60 0.23 12.69
N ILE A 135 -8.95 -1.01 13.04
CA ILE A 135 -10.26 -1.61 12.72
C ILE A 135 -11.44 -0.76 13.19
N GLY A 136 -11.29 0.00 14.28
CA GLY A 136 -12.31 0.95 14.74
C GLY A 136 -12.71 1.99 13.69
N ARG A 137 -11.77 2.49 12.86
CA ARG A 137 -12.10 3.40 11.74
C ARG A 137 -12.70 2.68 10.53
N ALA A 138 -12.50 1.37 10.41
CA ALA A 138 -13.14 0.56 9.38
C ALA A 138 -14.62 0.25 9.73
N TRP A 139 -15.06 0.49 10.98
CA TRP A 139 -16.40 0.09 11.44
C TRP A 139 -17.20 1.16 12.23
N ASP A 140 -16.60 2.16 12.89
CA ASP A 140 -17.34 3.02 13.82
C ASP A 140 -16.94 4.53 13.80
N ALA A 141 -17.96 5.39 13.90
CA ALA A 141 -17.93 6.84 13.65
C ALA A 141 -18.02 7.69 14.94
N LYS A 142 -17.60 7.16 16.10
CA LYS A 142 -17.96 7.72 17.42
C LYS A 142 -16.85 7.87 18.47
N GLU A 143 -15.61 8.15 18.08
CA GLU A 143 -14.61 8.62 19.06
C GLU A 143 -14.44 10.15 19.06
N LYS A 144 -14.43 10.72 20.27
CA LYS A 144 -14.28 12.15 20.55
C LYS A 144 -12.87 12.43 21.10
N GLY A 145 -11.92 12.67 20.19
CA GLY A 145 -10.75 13.49 20.50
C GLY A 145 -11.10 14.98 20.37
N GLU A 146 -10.27 15.89 20.87
CA GLU A 146 -10.38 17.28 20.44
C GLU A 146 -10.02 17.35 18.95
N PHE A 147 -10.95 17.86 18.15
CA PHE A 147 -10.86 17.84 16.70
C PHE A 147 -10.13 19.07 16.22
N GLU A 148 -9.05 18.86 15.47
CA GLU A 148 -8.48 19.85 14.58
C GLU A 148 -8.75 19.47 13.13
N PHE A 149 -9.04 20.48 12.32
CA PHE A 149 -9.27 20.30 10.89
C PHE A 149 -7.93 20.14 10.17
N VAL A 150 -7.62 18.92 9.72
CA VAL A 150 -6.48 18.63 8.81
C VAL A 150 -6.59 19.46 7.52
N HIS A 151 -7.82 19.76 7.10
CA HIS A 151 -8.14 20.63 5.96
C HIS A 151 -9.30 21.56 6.33
N SER A 152 -9.23 22.82 5.89
CA SER A 152 -10.32 23.78 6.03
C SER A 152 -11.59 23.33 5.30
N LEU A 153 -12.75 23.86 5.72
CA LEU A 153 -14.03 23.65 5.02
C LEU A 153 -13.98 24.02 3.54
N GLU A 154 -13.16 25.00 3.17
CA GLU A 154 -12.99 25.38 1.76
C GLU A 154 -12.15 24.37 0.98
N GLN A 155 -11.10 23.81 1.59
CA GLN A 155 -10.33 22.71 0.99
C GLN A 155 -11.18 21.44 0.85
N ALA A 156 -12.00 21.12 1.86
CA ALA A 156 -12.94 19.99 1.79
C ALA A 156 -14.02 20.19 0.72
N LYS A 157 -14.62 21.39 0.63
CA LYS A 157 -15.58 21.73 -0.43
C LYS A 157 -14.94 21.67 -1.81
N GLN A 158 -13.68 22.09 -1.94
CA GLN A 158 -12.97 22.05 -3.20
C GLN A 158 -12.67 20.61 -3.63
N ALA A 159 -12.18 19.78 -2.72
CA ALA A 159 -11.96 18.35 -2.97
C ALA A 159 -13.27 17.62 -3.34
N ILE A 160 -14.38 17.91 -2.65
CA ILE A 160 -15.70 17.35 -2.96
C ILE A 160 -16.17 17.78 -4.36
N ARG A 161 -16.00 19.05 -4.73
CA ARG A 161 -16.30 19.52 -6.10
C ARG A 161 -15.41 18.85 -7.14
N ASP A 162 -14.12 18.72 -6.86
CA ASP A 162 -13.14 18.12 -7.78
C ASP A 162 -13.37 16.61 -7.99
N VAL A 163 -13.93 15.88 -7.03
CA VAL A 163 -14.37 14.49 -7.18
C VAL A 163 -15.71 14.39 -7.90
N ALA A 164 -16.70 15.18 -7.47
CA ALA A 164 -18.07 15.11 -7.99
C ALA A 164 -18.19 15.60 -9.44
N GLU A 165 -17.41 16.60 -9.84
CA GLU A 165 -17.50 17.21 -11.18
C GLU A 165 -16.55 16.58 -12.20
N ARG A 166 -15.48 15.91 -11.77
CA ARG A 166 -14.41 15.43 -12.66
C ARG A 166 -14.08 13.94 -12.56
N GLY A 167 -14.66 13.21 -11.61
CA GLY A 167 -14.36 11.79 -11.40
C GLY A 167 -12.90 11.52 -11.05
N SER A 168 -12.22 12.50 -10.46
CA SER A 168 -10.76 12.49 -10.25
C SER A 168 -10.36 11.62 -9.07
N TYR A 169 -9.32 10.81 -9.23
CA TYR A 169 -8.53 10.25 -8.13
C TYR A 169 -7.90 11.39 -7.31
N LEU A 170 -8.12 11.40 -5.99
CA LEU A 170 -7.46 12.31 -5.06
C LEU A 170 -6.28 11.61 -4.41
N ASP A 171 -5.09 12.16 -4.66
CA ASP A 171 -3.82 11.67 -4.14
C ASP A 171 -3.63 12.08 -2.67
N VAL A 172 -4.32 11.36 -1.78
CA VAL A 172 -4.29 11.59 -0.32
C VAL A 172 -3.93 10.31 0.41
N HIS A 173 -3.19 10.43 1.51
CA HIS A 173 -2.99 9.29 2.40
C HIS A 173 -4.28 9.06 3.19
N GLU A 174 -4.97 7.95 2.98
CA GLU A 174 -6.11 7.50 3.77
C GLU A 174 -5.67 6.72 5.00
N TRP A 175 -4.55 5.99 4.90
CA TRP A 175 -4.05 5.10 5.95
C TRP A 175 -2.73 5.58 6.58
N CYS A 176 -2.65 5.52 7.91
CA CYS A 176 -1.44 5.87 8.65
C CYS A 176 -1.09 4.75 9.63
N PHE A 177 0.12 4.19 9.50
CA PHE A 177 0.56 3.04 10.29
C PHE A 177 1.86 3.31 11.04
N THR A 178 1.98 2.75 12.24
CA THR A 178 3.27 2.26 12.72
C THR A 178 3.45 0.81 12.25
N PRO A 179 4.68 0.25 12.26
CA PRO A 179 4.90 -1.12 11.83
C PRO A 179 4.02 -2.11 12.58
N THR A 180 3.94 -2.01 13.91
CA THR A 180 3.15 -2.95 14.69
C THR A 180 1.64 -2.72 14.55
N SER A 181 1.18 -1.49 14.29
CA SER A 181 -0.25 -1.25 14.05
C SER A 181 -0.72 -1.89 12.75
N PHE A 182 0.13 -1.87 11.71
CA PHE A 182 -0.15 -2.58 10.45
C PHE A 182 -0.23 -4.09 10.69
N ARG A 183 0.76 -4.66 11.39
CA ARG A 183 0.80 -6.10 11.70
C ARG A 183 -0.40 -6.55 12.52
N LEU A 184 -0.83 -5.76 13.50
CA LEU A 184 -2.05 -6.00 14.28
C LEU A 184 -3.31 -5.97 13.40
N MET A 185 -3.42 -5.00 12.47
CA MET A 185 -4.54 -4.94 11.53
C MET A 185 -4.59 -6.18 10.63
N MET A 186 -3.45 -6.60 10.06
CA MET A 186 -3.35 -7.80 9.23
C MET A 186 -3.71 -9.07 10.01
N HIS A 187 -3.26 -9.18 11.26
CA HIS A 187 -3.63 -10.26 12.16
C HIS A 187 -5.15 -10.33 12.34
N ASP A 188 -5.78 -9.22 12.72
CA ASP A 188 -7.21 -9.19 13.00
C ASP A 188 -8.06 -9.44 11.74
N LEU A 189 -7.66 -8.89 10.58
CA LEU A 189 -8.36 -9.15 9.31
C LEU A 189 -8.31 -10.64 8.92
N PHE A 190 -7.20 -11.31 9.19
CA PHE A 190 -7.08 -12.75 8.95
C PHE A 190 -7.94 -13.56 9.94
N GLU A 191 -7.85 -13.28 11.23
CA GLU A 191 -8.64 -13.96 12.27
C GLU A 191 -10.16 -13.79 12.06
N LEU A 192 -10.58 -12.64 11.53
CA LEU A 192 -11.98 -12.37 11.17
C LEU A 192 -12.40 -13.00 9.83
N GLY A 193 -11.47 -13.58 9.07
CA GLY A 193 -11.74 -14.23 7.78
C GLY A 193 -11.93 -13.29 6.59
N PHE A 194 -11.52 -12.01 6.71
CA PHE A 194 -11.64 -11.03 5.64
C PHE A 194 -10.55 -11.14 4.58
N ILE A 195 -9.39 -11.70 4.95
CA ILE A 195 -8.24 -11.90 4.06
C ILE A 195 -7.59 -13.26 4.32
N GLN A 196 -6.89 -13.79 3.32
CA GLN A 196 -6.17 -15.07 3.43
C GLN A 196 -4.64 -14.90 3.50
N LEU A 197 -4.14 -13.69 3.24
CA LEU A 197 -2.73 -13.33 3.29
C LEU A 197 -2.24 -13.17 4.72
N LYS A 198 -1.05 -13.68 5.01
CA LYS A 198 -0.37 -13.60 6.31
C LYS A 198 1.07 -13.13 6.14
N GLU A 199 1.72 -12.76 7.24
CA GLU A 199 3.10 -12.28 7.24
C GLU A 199 4.06 -13.41 6.83
N LEU A 200 4.72 -13.22 5.68
CA LEU A 200 5.82 -14.08 5.24
C LEU A 200 7.15 -13.57 5.80
N ALA A 201 7.35 -12.26 5.77
CA ALA A 201 8.53 -11.60 6.31
C ALA A 201 8.23 -10.15 6.68
N PHE A 202 8.98 -9.64 7.66
CA PHE A 202 8.87 -8.27 8.14
C PHE A 202 10.26 -7.66 8.32
N HIS A 203 10.43 -6.43 7.86
CA HIS A 203 11.61 -5.61 8.13
C HIS A 203 11.18 -4.31 8.82
N PRO A 204 11.76 -3.98 10.00
CA PRO A 204 11.40 -2.78 10.74
C PRO A 204 11.75 -1.51 9.98
N SER A 205 11.27 -0.37 10.50
CA SER A 205 11.42 0.92 9.84
C SER A 205 12.87 1.26 9.51
N GLN A 206 13.10 1.67 8.26
CA GLN A 206 14.36 2.21 7.78
C GLN A 206 14.06 3.52 7.05
N GLY A 207 14.58 4.63 7.55
CA GLY A 207 14.17 5.95 7.08
C GLY A 207 12.72 6.24 7.48
N SER A 208 11.85 6.51 6.51
CA SER A 208 10.45 6.91 6.73
C SER A 208 9.41 5.80 6.46
N GLU A 209 9.85 4.55 6.28
CA GLU A 209 8.99 3.45 5.86
C GLU A 209 9.44 2.12 6.48
N PHE A 210 8.54 1.13 6.52
CA PHE A 210 8.83 -0.25 6.89
C PHE A 210 8.38 -1.19 5.77
N TYR A 211 8.81 -2.46 5.83
CA TYR A 211 8.58 -3.41 4.75
C TYR A 211 7.95 -4.70 5.24
N ILE A 212 7.01 -5.22 4.47
CA ILE A 212 6.33 -6.48 4.78
C ILE A 212 6.06 -7.27 3.51
N ALA A 213 6.39 -8.55 3.55
CA ALA A 213 5.99 -9.52 2.53
C ALA A 213 4.82 -10.34 3.08
N LEU A 214 3.76 -10.48 2.29
CA LEU A 214 2.54 -11.20 2.61
C LEU A 214 2.35 -12.38 1.66
N SER A 215 1.92 -13.51 2.20
CA SER A 215 1.59 -14.71 1.40
C SER A 215 0.58 -15.59 2.15
N ARG A 216 -0.15 -16.43 1.43
CA ARG A 216 -1.01 -17.47 2.03
C ARG A 216 -0.21 -18.46 2.88
N ALA A 217 1.05 -18.70 2.51
CA ALA A 217 2.00 -19.55 3.22
C ALA A 217 2.69 -18.85 4.41
N GLY A 218 2.40 -17.57 4.65
CA GLY A 218 2.91 -16.83 5.80
C GLY A 218 2.33 -17.34 7.13
N VAL A 219 2.74 -16.69 8.21
CA VAL A 219 2.26 -16.94 9.57
C VAL A 219 1.72 -15.65 10.18
N LEU A 220 0.93 -15.77 11.24
CA LEU A 220 0.54 -14.58 12.00
C LEU A 220 1.75 -14.02 12.75
N PRO A 221 1.80 -12.70 12.98
CA PRO A 221 2.87 -12.10 13.76
C PRO A 221 2.96 -12.76 15.16
N PRO A 222 4.16 -12.95 15.71
CA PRO A 222 4.35 -13.61 16.99
C PRO A 222 3.78 -12.77 18.15
N GLY A 223 3.37 -13.46 19.22
CA GLY A 223 2.76 -12.85 20.39
C GLY A 223 1.23 -12.88 20.33
N THR A 224 0.61 -12.44 21.41
CA THR A 224 -0.85 -12.28 21.45
C THR A 224 -1.27 -10.95 20.83
N ARG A 225 -2.55 -10.85 20.49
CA ARG A 225 -3.17 -9.58 20.09
C ARG A 225 -2.93 -8.46 21.11
N LEU A 226 -2.89 -8.78 22.41
CA LEU A 226 -2.61 -7.81 23.47
C LEU A 226 -1.14 -7.36 23.45
N ASP A 227 -0.20 -8.27 23.20
CA ASP A 227 1.22 -7.93 23.09
C ASP A 227 1.47 -6.96 21.93
N LEU A 228 0.83 -7.21 20.78
CA LEU A 228 0.87 -6.31 19.62
C LEU A 228 0.29 -4.94 19.96
N LEU A 229 -0.86 -4.88 20.65
CA LEU A 229 -1.47 -3.62 21.06
C LEU A 229 -0.57 -2.83 22.02
N GLN A 230 0.09 -3.49 22.97
CA GLN A 230 1.04 -2.85 23.87
C GLN A 230 2.23 -2.27 23.10
N GLU A 231 2.74 -3.00 22.11
CA GLU A 231 3.84 -2.51 21.27
C GLU A 231 3.43 -1.33 20.41
N VAL A 232 2.20 -1.30 19.86
CA VAL A 232 1.67 -0.11 19.18
C VAL A 232 1.72 1.13 20.08
N LEU A 233 1.31 1.00 21.34
CA LEU A 233 1.37 2.09 22.31
C LEU A 233 2.81 2.54 22.58
N ARG A 234 3.76 1.59 22.65
CA ARG A 234 5.19 1.92 22.78
C ARG A 234 5.70 2.68 21.57
N GLU A 235 5.42 2.20 20.35
CA GLU A 235 5.83 2.86 19.10
C GLU A 235 5.34 4.32 19.01
N GLN A 236 4.13 4.59 19.52
CA GLN A 236 3.58 5.95 19.58
C GLN A 236 4.20 6.83 20.67
N SER A 237 4.66 6.24 21.77
CA SER A 237 5.24 6.97 22.91
C SER A 237 6.69 7.41 22.71
N VAL A 238 7.40 6.83 21.74
CA VAL A 238 8.82 7.09 21.46
C VAL A 238 9.03 8.29 20.52
N ALA A 239 7.95 8.99 20.13
CA ALA A 239 7.95 9.99 19.08
C ALA A 239 7.59 11.40 19.55
#